data_AF-A0A935BUU4-F1
#
_entry.id   AF-A0A935BUU4-F1
#
_cell.length_a   1.000
_cell.length_b   1.000
_cell.length_c   1.000
_cell.angle_alpha   90.00
_cell.angle_beta   90.00
_cell.angle_gamma   90.00
#
_symmetry.space_group_name_H-M   'P 1'
#
loop_
_entity.id
_entity.type
_entity.pdbx_description
1 polymer ?
#
loop_
_entity_poly.entity_id
_entity_poly.type
_entity_poly.pdbx_seq_one_letter_code
_entity_poly.pdbx_strand_id
1 'polypeptide(L)' 'MNVLPMEYCPNCGGELRIIAGILERPVIEKIHSHLGLDPQPPPESRAREAGIDFADFAS' A
#
# COMPACT_ATOMS: atom_id res chain seq x y z
N MET A 1 -26.11 -0.54 -12.71
CA MET A 1 -24.65 -0.74 -12.75
C MET A 1 -24.16 -0.44 -11.35
N ASN A 2 -23.73 -1.46 -10.59
CA ASN A 2 -23.43 -1.28 -9.17
C ASN A 2 -22.03 -0.69 -9.01
N VAL A 3 -21.91 0.36 -8.20
CA VAL A 3 -20.68 1.15 -8.05
C VAL A 3 -19.95 0.62 -6.81
N LEU A 4 -18.68 0.23 -6.95
CA LEU A 4 -17.89 -0.29 -5.83
C LEU A 4 -17.68 0.79 -4.75
N PRO A 5 -17.70 0.48 -3.45
CA PRO A 5 -17.49 1.49 -2.41
C PRO A 5 -16.14 2.20 -2.59
N MET A 6 -16.13 3.51 -2.34
CA MET A 6 -14.92 4.32 -2.27
C MET A 6 -14.39 4.25 -0.85
N GLU A 7 -13.16 3.81 -0.69
CA GLU A 7 -12.42 3.79 0.56
C GLU A 7 -11.35 4.89 0.54
N TYR A 8 -10.85 5.26 1.71
CA TYR A 8 -9.73 6.19 1.81
C TYR A 8 -8.51 5.46 2.31
N CYS A 9 -7.35 5.78 1.72
CA CYS A 9 -6.08 5.25 2.21
C CYS A 9 -5.89 5.70 3.66
N PRO A 10 -5.79 4.79 4.64
CA PRO A 10 -5.54 5.19 6.03
C PRO A 10 -4.17 5.88 6.18
N ASN A 11 -3.30 5.79 5.18
CA ASN A 11 -1.95 6.35 5.20
C ASN A 11 -1.83 7.74 4.56
N CYS A 12 -2.69 8.11 3.60
CA CYS A 12 -2.58 9.41 2.91
C CYS A 12 -3.92 10.09 2.62
N GLY A 13 -5.06 9.49 2.99
CA GLY A 13 -6.39 10.03 2.73
C GLY A 13 -6.79 10.05 1.26
N GLY A 14 -5.98 9.49 0.35
CA GLY A 14 -6.32 9.37 -1.07
C GLY A 14 -7.48 8.40 -1.30
N GLU A 15 -8.33 8.72 -2.28
CA GLU A 15 -9.43 7.84 -2.70
C GLU A 15 -8.88 6.55 -3.31
N LEU A 16 -9.39 5.40 -2.86
CA LEU A 16 -9.08 4.09 -3.42
C LEU A 16 -10.31 3.20 -3.48
N ARG A 17 -10.34 2.30 -4.48
CA ARG A 17 -11.38 1.29 -4.63
C ARG A 17 -10.73 -0.07 -4.72
N ILE A 18 -10.93 -0.90 -3.70
CA ILE A 18 -10.46 -2.27 -3.73
C ILE A 18 -11.48 -3.08 -4.54
N ILE A 19 -11.05 -3.55 -5.72
CA ILE A 19 -11.88 -4.36 -6.61
C ILE A 19 -11.71 -5.86 -6.35
N ALA A 20 -10.55 -6.26 -5.82
CA ALA A 20 -10.20 -7.61 -5.39
C ALA A 20 -8.90 -7.56 -4.55
N GLY A 21 -8.69 -8.55 -3.69
CA GLY A 21 -7.44 -8.76 -2.96
C GLY A 21 -6.86 -10.14 -3.27
N ILE A 22 -5.53 -10.22 -3.37
CA ILE A 22 -4.80 -11.48 -3.48
C ILE A 22 -4.21 -11.76 -2.10
N LEU A 23 -4.63 -12.87 -1.48
CA LEU A 23 -4.22 -13.21 -0.10
C LEU A 23 -3.33 -14.45 -0.05
N GLU A 24 -3.26 -15.20 -1.15
CA GLU A 24 -2.44 -16.40 -1.25
C GLU A 24 -0.97 -16.02 -1.43
N ARG A 25 -0.17 -16.29 -0.39
CA ARG A 25 1.29 -16.14 -0.41
C ARG A 25 1.98 -16.66 -1.68
N PRO A 26 1.72 -17.89 -2.19
CA PRO A 26 2.39 -18.36 -3.39
C PRO A 26 2.05 -17.53 -4.65
N VAL A 27 0.88 -16.91 -4.71
CA VAL A 27 0.48 -16.02 -5.82
C VAL A 27 1.21 -14.69 -5.70
N ILE A 28 1.30 -14.13 -4.49
CA ILE A 28 2.05 -12.90 -4.19
C ILE A 28 3.54 -13.06 -4.56
N GLU A 29 4.17 -14.16 -4.14
CA GLU A 29 5.58 -14.46 -4.42
C GLU A 29 5.85 -14.60 -5.92
N LYS A 30 4.92 -15.22 -6.67
CA LYS A 30 5.00 -15.35 -8.13
C LYS A 30 4.94 -14.00 -8.83
N ILE A 31 4.08 -13.09 -8.36
CA ILE A 31 3.98 -11.73 -8.88
C ILE A 31 5.28 -10.96 -8.58
N HIS A 32 5.77 -10.99 -7.35
CA HIS A 32 7.03 -10.34 -6.99
C HIS A 32 8.20 -10.84 -7.85
N SER A 33 8.34 -12.17 -7.99
CA SER A 33 9.38 -12.77 -8.82
C SER A 33 9.28 -12.34 -10.29
N HIS A 34 8.06 -12.26 -10.83
CA HIS A 34 7.82 -11.77 -12.19
C HIS A 34 8.23 -10.30 -12.38
N LEU A 35 8.09 -9.48 -11.34
CA LEU A 35 8.50 -8.07 -11.33
C LEU A 35 9.99 -7.87 -11.01
N GLY A 36 10.74 -8.93 -10.70
CA GLY A 36 12.14 -8.85 -10.27
C GLY A 36 12.32 -8.30 -8.86
N LEU A 37 11.27 -8.32 -8.04
CA LEU A 37 11.31 -7.95 -6.62
C LEU A 37 11.63 -9.17 -5.77
N ASP A 38 12.20 -8.93 -4.58
CA ASP A 38 12.38 -10.00 -3.59
C ASP A 38 10.98 -10.54 -3.19
N PRO A 39 10.70 -11.85 -3.39
CA PRO A 39 9.44 -12.46 -2.98
C PRO A 39 9.32 -12.56 -1.45
N GLN A 40 10.42 -12.44 -0.71
CA GLN A 40 10.38 -12.38 0.74
C GLN A 40 9.77 -11.05 1.17
N PRO A 41 8.70 -11.06 2.00
CA PRO A 41 8.22 -9.81 2.59
C PRO A 41 9.36 -9.17 3.40
N PRO A 42 9.50 -7.84 3.36
CA PRO A 42 10.45 -7.16 4.23
C PRO A 42 10.12 -7.50 5.69
N PRO A 43 11.14 -7.64 6.55
CA PRO A 43 10.90 -7.84 7.97
C PRO A 43 10.01 -6.71 8.50
N GLU A 44 9.04 -7.07 9.34
CA GLU A 44 8.14 -6.08 9.92
C GLU A 44 8.95 -5.04 10.68
N SER A 45 8.96 -3.82 10.16
CA SER A 45 9.58 -2.67 10.80
C SER A 45 8.49 -1.74 11.31
N ARG A 46 8.80 -0.94 12.33
CA ARG A 46 7.92 0.15 12.77
C ARG A 46 7.56 1.01 11.56
N ALA A 47 6.30 1.42 11.46
CA ALA A 47 5.88 2.38 10.44
C ALA A 47 6.81 3.61 10.52
N ARG A 48 7.23 4.12 9.37
CA ARG A 48 8.03 5.35 9.35
C ARG A 48 7.22 6.44 10.03
N GLU A 49 7.87 7.22 10.90
CA GLU A 49 7.25 8.44 11.40
C GLU A 49 6.81 9.29 10.20
N ALA A 50 5.61 9.87 10.28
CA ALA A 50 5.12 10.77 9.25
C ALA A 50 6.23 11.82 8.99
N GLY A 51 6.65 11.93 7.73
CA GLY A 51 7.67 12.91 7.36
C GLY A 51 7.20 14.29 7.77
N ILE A 52 8.14 15.13 8.21
CA ILE A 52 7.94 16.56 8.48
C ILE A 52 7.18 17.14 7.28
N ASP A 53 6.02 17.75 7.53
CA ASP A 53 5.19 18.28 6.46
C ASP A 53 5.93 19.47 5.81
N PHE A 54 5.80 19.65 4.49
CA PHE A 54 6.42 20.80 3.83
C PHE A 54 5.91 22.15 4.38
N ALA A 55 4.73 22.18 5.01
CA ALA A 55 4.19 23.33 5.72
C ALA A 55 4.95 23.65 7.02
N ASP A 56 5.62 22.67 7.64
CA ASP A 56 6.41 22.90 8.86
C ASP A 56 7.65 23.77 8.59
N PHE A 57 8.09 23.87 7.33
CA PHE A 57 9.19 24.75 6.90
C PHE A 57 8.73 26.16 6.48
N ALA A 58 7.42 26.42 6.43
CA ALA A 58 6.87 27.67 5.93
C ALA A 58 6.53 28.72 7.03
N SER A 59 7.03 28.53 8.26
CA SER A 59 6.87 29.49 9.39
C SER A 59 8.15 30.26 9.72
#